data_AF-E9HQP3-F1
#
_entry.id   AF-E9HQP3-F1
#
_cell.length_a   1.000
_cell.length_b   1.000
_cell.length_c   1.000
_cell.angle_alpha   90.00
_cell.angle_beta   90.00
_cell.angle_gamma   90.00
#
_symmetry.space_group_name_H-M   'P 1'
#
loop_
_entity.id
_entity.type
_entity.pdbx_description
1 polymer ?
#
loop_
_entity_poly.entity_id
_entity_poly.type
_entity_poly.pdbx_seq_one_letter_code
_entity_poly.pdbx_strand_id
1 'polypeptide(L)'
;MKLSVIVVSAIIYFAIICVVSASPQITVIAHMTNTPNAIRWALEQGANGIEMDLKFDGTRPVQFHHGAHCDCTCLLQFLSIQDHGCRSLSEGCSGSTSVAEMTDFLGSTEITSSHLALIYIDAKLEKSIRNYAQAGANVVRMINENVISRGYRGQILLGCSTISRVDYLRGAIQEAQNSEYVDRYFYTIDSEGDNAEKVWDNSLQLSTITLPRAAVEVIGRDNIPPPGLAFPPKSFDASLLALNSFFECDCSYFYRISGGGCAVTKSAPPDHACRCTYKGFWTCGGQTTECSDTNDRLCRLPDVSKEACLLGGGDCSGYF
;
A
#
# COMPACT_ATOMS: atom_id res chain seq x y z
N MET A 1 4.60 52.02 -29.42
CA MET A 1 5.16 50.65 -29.45
C MET A 1 5.72 50.13 -28.10
N LYS A 2 5.70 50.88 -26.99
CA LYS A 2 6.20 50.38 -25.68
C LYS A 2 5.12 49.91 -24.70
N LEU A 3 3.86 50.33 -24.89
CA LEU A 3 2.75 49.98 -24.00
C LEU A 3 2.25 48.54 -24.21
N SER A 4 2.28 48.05 -25.45
CA SER A 4 1.80 46.70 -25.81
C SER A 4 2.68 45.57 -25.30
N VAL A 5 3.99 45.80 -25.13
CA VAL A 5 4.93 44.78 -24.65
C VAL A 5 4.78 44.54 -23.15
N ILE A 6 4.50 45.59 -22.38
CA ILE A 6 4.35 45.51 -20.91
C ILE A 6 3.06 44.75 -20.55
N VAL A 7 1.97 44.95 -21.30
CA VAL A 7 0.70 44.25 -21.09
C VAL A 7 0.84 42.76 -21.42
N VAL A 8 1.56 42.40 -22.49
CA VAL A 8 1.80 40.99 -22.85
C VAL A 8 2.70 40.29 -21.83
N SER A 9 3.76 40.95 -21.34
CA SER A 9 4.61 40.39 -20.27
C SER A 9 3.84 40.22 -18.95
N ALA A 10 2.93 41.14 -18.59
CA ALA A 10 2.12 41.01 -17.39
C ALA A 10 1.11 39.86 -17.48
N ILE A 11 0.50 39.63 -18.64
CA ILE A 11 -0.43 38.50 -18.87
C ILE A 11 0.31 37.16 -18.82
N ILE A 12 1.52 37.07 -19.39
CA ILE A 12 2.36 35.87 -19.32
C ILE A 12 2.81 35.62 -17.87
N TYR A 13 3.17 36.66 -17.12
CA TYR A 13 3.54 36.55 -15.70
C TYR A 13 2.36 36.11 -14.82
N PHE A 14 1.15 36.61 -15.09
CA PHE A 14 -0.07 36.17 -14.40
C PHE A 14 -0.46 34.72 -14.75
N ALA A 15 -0.26 34.30 -16.00
CA ALA A 15 -0.49 32.92 -16.43
C ALA A 15 0.53 31.93 -15.84
N ILE A 16 1.77 32.38 -15.54
CA ILE A 16 2.81 31.56 -14.88
C ILE A 16 2.56 31.42 -13.36
N ILE A 17 1.91 32.40 -12.72
CA ILE A 17 1.59 32.37 -11.28
C ILE A 17 0.27 31.63 -10.98
N CYS A 18 -0.58 31.42 -11.98
CA CYS A 18 -1.55 30.33 -11.94
C CYS A 18 -0.82 28.99 -12.12
N VAL A 19 0.04 28.65 -11.15
CA VAL A 19 0.30 27.27 -10.79
C VAL A 19 -1.08 26.73 -10.48
N VAL A 20 -1.67 26.05 -11.46
CA VAL A 20 -2.82 25.18 -11.25
C VAL A 20 -2.28 24.16 -10.25
N SER A 21 -2.48 24.43 -8.95
CA SER A 21 -2.40 23.40 -7.94
C SER A 21 -3.44 22.39 -8.40
N ALA A 22 -2.97 21.34 -9.08
CA ALA A 22 -3.79 20.21 -9.39
C ALA A 22 -4.45 19.82 -8.07
N SER A 23 -5.78 19.81 -8.04
CA SER A 23 -6.51 19.28 -6.90
C SER A 23 -5.87 17.93 -6.55
N PRO A 24 -5.67 17.60 -5.27
CA PRO A 24 -5.20 16.28 -4.89
C PRO A 24 -6.05 15.24 -5.61
N GLN A 25 -5.39 14.28 -6.26
CA GLN A 25 -6.10 13.16 -6.86
C GLN A 25 -6.69 12.34 -5.73
N ILE A 26 -8.02 12.25 -5.70
CA ILE A 26 -8.75 11.45 -4.74
C ILE A 26 -9.16 10.17 -5.44
N THR A 27 -8.82 9.03 -4.84
CA THR A 27 -9.32 7.73 -5.26
C THR A 27 -10.53 7.36 -4.39
N VAL A 28 -11.68 7.20 -5.02
CA VAL A 28 -12.90 6.70 -4.42
C VAL A 28 -12.98 5.21 -4.68
N ILE A 29 -12.71 4.41 -3.65
CA ILE A 29 -12.63 2.96 -3.74
C ILE A 29 -13.98 2.35 -3.41
N ALA A 30 -14.63 1.73 -4.38
CA ALA A 30 -15.85 0.97 -4.15
C ALA A 30 -15.54 -0.36 -3.48
N HIS A 31 -16.14 -0.60 -2.32
CA HIS A 31 -15.93 -1.79 -1.51
C HIS A 31 -16.69 -3.01 -2.05
N MET A 32 -16.10 -4.20 -1.88
CA MET A 32 -16.70 -5.52 -2.07
C MET A 32 -17.25 -5.77 -3.48
N THR A 33 -16.54 -5.30 -4.50
CA THR A 33 -16.94 -5.36 -5.92
C THR A 33 -16.60 -6.69 -6.58
N ASN A 34 -17.03 -7.79 -5.95
CA ASN A 34 -16.67 -9.17 -6.31
C ASN A 34 -17.28 -9.71 -7.62
N THR A 35 -17.98 -8.89 -8.40
CA THR A 35 -18.56 -9.27 -9.70
C THR A 35 -18.39 -8.17 -10.75
N PRO A 36 -18.33 -8.50 -12.06
CA PRO A 36 -18.30 -7.51 -13.13
C PRO A 36 -19.45 -6.49 -13.05
N ASN A 37 -20.65 -6.92 -12.68
CA ASN A 37 -21.81 -6.03 -12.54
C ASN A 37 -21.65 -5.05 -11.37
N ALA A 38 -21.03 -5.47 -10.26
CA ALA A 38 -20.74 -4.58 -9.15
C ALA A 38 -19.70 -3.52 -9.54
N ILE A 39 -18.67 -3.91 -10.30
CA ILE A 39 -17.68 -2.98 -10.83
C ILE A 39 -18.34 -1.97 -11.77
N ARG A 40 -19.16 -2.41 -12.74
CA ARG A 40 -19.90 -1.50 -13.64
C ARG A 40 -20.71 -0.49 -12.87
N TRP A 41 -21.51 -0.96 -11.92
CA TRP A 41 -22.32 -0.10 -11.08
C TRP A 41 -21.45 0.91 -10.30
N ALA A 42 -20.36 0.47 -9.70
CA ALA A 42 -19.44 1.35 -8.97
C ALA A 42 -18.86 2.45 -9.87
N LEU A 43 -18.44 2.09 -11.07
CA LEU A 43 -17.95 3.04 -12.07
C LEU A 43 -19.05 4.03 -12.49
N GLU A 44 -20.29 3.57 -12.67
CA GLU A 44 -21.45 4.44 -12.95
C GLU A 44 -21.76 5.42 -11.81
N GLN A 45 -21.48 5.03 -10.56
CA GLN A 45 -21.59 5.92 -9.39
C GLN A 45 -20.41 6.90 -9.26
N GLY A 46 -19.41 6.83 -10.14
CA GLY A 46 -18.24 7.71 -10.15
C GLY A 46 -17.06 7.21 -9.32
N ALA A 47 -17.05 5.94 -8.89
CA ALA A 47 -15.86 5.34 -8.32
C ALA A 47 -14.76 5.25 -9.40
N ASN A 48 -13.53 5.55 -9.01
CA ASN A 48 -12.33 5.38 -9.84
C ASN A 48 -11.36 4.37 -9.22
N GLY A 49 -11.72 3.74 -8.10
CA GLY A 49 -11.05 2.58 -7.53
C GLY A 49 -12.07 1.51 -7.16
N ILE A 50 -11.62 0.25 -7.13
CA ILE A 50 -12.43 -0.89 -6.69
C ILE A 50 -11.65 -1.73 -5.70
N GLU A 51 -12.32 -2.34 -4.75
CA GLU A 51 -11.81 -3.38 -3.85
C GLU A 51 -12.55 -4.70 -4.12
N MET A 52 -11.80 -5.80 -4.13
CA MET A 52 -12.33 -7.15 -4.33
C MET A 52 -11.65 -8.16 -3.41
N ASP A 53 -12.46 -9.06 -2.86
CA ASP A 53 -12.05 -10.08 -1.91
C ASP A 53 -11.59 -11.35 -2.63
N LEU A 54 -10.30 -11.66 -2.59
CA LEU A 54 -9.75 -12.83 -3.28
C LEU A 54 -9.58 -14.03 -2.35
N LYS A 55 -10.27 -15.13 -2.68
CA LYS A 55 -10.14 -16.43 -2.01
C LYS A 55 -9.11 -17.34 -2.69
N PHE A 56 -8.57 -18.25 -1.90
CA PHE A 56 -7.51 -19.17 -2.31
C PHE A 56 -7.88 -20.64 -2.04
N ASP A 57 -7.43 -21.53 -2.93
CA ASP A 57 -7.34 -22.97 -2.70
C ASP A 57 -5.84 -23.33 -2.62
N GLY A 58 -5.36 -23.57 -1.40
CA GLY A 58 -3.92 -23.59 -1.14
C GLY A 58 -3.27 -22.27 -1.52
N THR A 59 -2.33 -22.29 -2.47
CA THR A 59 -1.64 -21.07 -2.94
C THR A 59 -2.27 -20.48 -4.22
N ARG A 60 -3.36 -21.07 -4.72
CA ARG A 60 -3.96 -20.69 -6.00
C ARG A 60 -5.16 -19.77 -5.77
N PRO A 61 -5.20 -18.58 -6.40
CA PRO A 61 -6.41 -17.77 -6.46
C PRO A 61 -7.56 -18.53 -7.13
N VAL A 62 -8.76 -18.52 -6.55
CA VAL A 62 -9.90 -19.31 -7.09
C VAL A 62 -11.18 -18.52 -7.32
N GLN A 63 -11.50 -17.56 -6.46
CA GLN A 63 -12.79 -16.88 -6.50
C GLN A 63 -12.70 -15.49 -5.88
N PHE A 64 -13.37 -14.52 -6.49
CA PHE A 64 -13.66 -13.24 -5.86
C PHE A 64 -14.94 -13.37 -5.06
N HIS A 65 -14.85 -13.31 -3.75
CA HIS A 65 -15.96 -13.51 -2.83
C HIS A 65 -15.56 -13.14 -1.38
N HIS A 66 -16.35 -12.29 -0.74
CA HIS A 66 -16.19 -11.96 0.67
C HIS A 66 -16.56 -13.14 1.61
N GLY A 67 -17.77 -13.70 1.47
CA GLY A 67 -18.40 -14.60 2.44
C GLY A 67 -19.14 -13.84 3.57
N ALA A 68 -19.77 -14.56 4.52
CA ALA A 68 -20.44 -13.95 5.67
C ALA A 68 -19.42 -13.52 6.76
N HIS A 69 -19.57 -12.42 7.51
CA HIS A 69 -20.60 -11.37 7.57
C HIS A 69 -20.16 -10.14 6.77
N CYS A 70 -20.91 -9.75 5.73
CA CYS A 70 -20.61 -8.57 4.93
C CYS A 70 -20.89 -7.28 5.72
N ASP A 71 -20.15 -6.19 5.44
CA ASP A 71 -20.38 -4.86 6.01
C ASP A 71 -21.75 -4.26 5.64
N CYS A 72 -22.46 -4.90 4.72
CA CYS A 72 -23.77 -4.48 4.31
C CYS A 72 -24.80 -4.74 5.41
N THR A 73 -25.46 -3.68 5.89
CA THR A 73 -26.81 -3.75 6.47
C THR A 73 -27.85 -4.10 5.38
N CYS A 74 -27.72 -5.27 4.76
CA CYS A 74 -28.71 -5.88 3.88
C CYS A 74 -30.06 -6.11 4.64
N LEU A 75 -30.03 -6.18 5.98
CA LEU A 75 -31.20 -6.40 6.85
C LEU A 75 -32.11 -5.17 7.01
N LEU A 76 -31.57 -3.94 6.96
CA LEU A 76 -32.37 -2.70 7.05
C LEU A 76 -32.97 -2.28 5.69
N GLN A 77 -32.56 -2.92 4.60
CA GLN A 77 -32.96 -2.59 3.22
C GLN A 77 -34.37 -3.04 2.83
N PHE A 78 -35.04 -3.86 3.65
CA PHE A 78 -36.49 -4.11 3.46
C PHE A 78 -37.34 -2.86 3.70
N LEU A 79 -36.78 -1.79 4.28
CA LEU A 79 -37.52 -0.59 4.71
C LEU A 79 -37.18 0.71 3.94
N SER A 80 -36.11 0.77 3.13
CA SER A 80 -35.70 2.00 2.42
C SER A 80 -35.72 1.87 0.89
N ILE A 81 -36.48 2.75 0.22
CA ILE A 81 -36.71 2.80 -1.24
C ILE A 81 -35.61 3.58 -1.97
N GLN A 82 -34.32 3.38 -1.62
CA GLN A 82 -33.21 4.03 -2.30
C GLN A 82 -32.32 3.00 -3.01
N ASP A 83 -31.74 3.41 -4.14
CA ASP A 83 -30.91 2.56 -5.01
C ASP A 83 -29.54 2.38 -4.33
N HIS A 84 -29.25 1.16 -3.88
CA HIS A 84 -28.06 0.85 -3.09
C HIS A 84 -27.27 -0.29 -3.77
N GLY A 85 -25.94 -0.23 -3.71
CA GLY A 85 -25.03 -1.16 -4.41
C GLY A 85 -25.24 -2.66 -4.13
N CYS A 86 -25.97 -3.00 -3.07
CA CYS A 86 -26.38 -4.37 -2.76
C CYS A 86 -27.28 -5.02 -3.82
N ARG A 87 -28.01 -4.23 -4.64
CA ARG A 87 -28.80 -4.75 -5.79
C ARG A 87 -27.94 -5.11 -6.99
N SER A 88 -26.78 -4.47 -7.14
CA SER A 88 -25.83 -4.71 -8.23
C SER A 88 -24.95 -5.93 -7.96
N LEU A 89 -24.92 -6.39 -6.71
CA LEU A 89 -24.46 -7.72 -6.33
C LEU A 89 -25.61 -8.69 -6.58
N SER A 90 -25.45 -9.60 -7.55
CA SER A 90 -26.49 -10.53 -8.04
C SER A 90 -27.22 -11.33 -6.95
N GLU A 91 -26.65 -11.46 -5.75
CA GLU A 91 -27.19 -12.26 -4.64
C GLU A 91 -27.06 -11.55 -3.28
N GLY A 92 -27.60 -10.34 -3.15
CA GLY A 92 -27.89 -9.73 -1.84
C GLY A 92 -26.70 -9.73 -0.87
N CYS A 93 -25.61 -9.09 -1.28
CA CYS A 93 -24.35 -8.99 -0.54
C CYS A 93 -23.41 -10.23 -0.63
N SER A 94 -23.78 -11.31 -1.34
CA SER A 94 -22.95 -12.54 -1.50
C SER A 94 -22.43 -12.75 -2.94
N GLY A 95 -22.39 -11.69 -3.75
CA GLY A 95 -21.92 -11.77 -5.13
C GLY A 95 -20.52 -12.39 -5.20
N SER A 96 -20.36 -13.36 -6.10
CA SER A 96 -19.07 -14.00 -6.34
C SER A 96 -18.81 -14.20 -7.82
N THR A 97 -17.54 -14.26 -8.20
CA THR A 97 -17.13 -14.51 -9.59
C THR A 97 -15.86 -15.35 -9.60
N SER A 98 -15.72 -16.19 -10.62
CA SER A 98 -14.49 -16.98 -10.80
C SER A 98 -13.30 -16.06 -11.12
N VAL A 99 -12.10 -16.49 -10.79
CA VAL A 99 -10.88 -15.73 -11.16
C VAL A 99 -10.80 -15.49 -12.66
N ALA A 100 -11.10 -16.51 -13.47
CA ALA A 100 -11.04 -16.40 -14.93
C ALA A 100 -11.98 -15.31 -15.44
N GLU A 101 -13.27 -15.39 -15.09
CA GLU A 101 -14.27 -14.42 -15.54
C GLU A 101 -13.95 -12.99 -15.08
N MET A 102 -13.54 -12.81 -13.82
CA MET A 102 -13.20 -11.48 -13.30
C MET A 102 -11.97 -10.90 -14.02
N THR A 103 -10.89 -11.68 -14.15
CA THR A 103 -9.68 -11.18 -14.82
C THR A 103 -9.90 -10.94 -16.31
N ASP A 104 -10.74 -11.74 -16.97
CA ASP A 104 -11.15 -11.50 -18.35
C ASP A 104 -11.90 -10.18 -18.52
N PHE A 105 -12.77 -9.87 -17.56
CA PHE A 105 -13.49 -8.60 -17.51
C PHE A 105 -12.56 -7.41 -17.24
N LEU A 106 -11.65 -7.52 -16.28
CA LEU A 106 -10.66 -6.47 -15.96
C LEU A 106 -9.68 -6.21 -17.13
N GLY A 107 -9.33 -7.24 -17.89
CA GLY A 107 -8.54 -7.14 -19.11
C GLY A 107 -9.34 -6.84 -20.38
N SER A 108 -10.62 -6.46 -20.27
CA SER A 108 -11.48 -6.15 -21.42
C SER A 108 -11.34 -4.70 -21.89
N THR A 109 -11.79 -4.41 -23.11
CA THR A 109 -11.85 -3.03 -23.63
C THR A 109 -12.77 -2.13 -22.84
N GLU A 110 -13.79 -2.71 -22.19
CA GLU A 110 -14.72 -2.00 -21.30
C GLU A 110 -13.95 -1.34 -20.15
N ILE A 111 -13.08 -2.11 -19.50
CA ILE A 111 -12.29 -1.62 -18.36
C ILE A 111 -11.09 -0.78 -18.82
N THR A 112 -10.36 -1.20 -19.85
CA THR A 112 -9.17 -0.47 -20.31
C THR A 112 -9.48 0.88 -20.95
N SER A 113 -10.73 1.11 -21.36
CA SER A 113 -11.21 2.42 -21.84
C SER A 113 -11.97 3.21 -20.77
N SER A 114 -12.13 2.66 -19.56
CA SER A 114 -12.83 3.30 -18.45
C SER A 114 -11.93 4.24 -17.65
N HIS A 115 -12.52 4.96 -16.70
CA HIS A 115 -11.81 5.77 -15.71
C HIS A 115 -11.32 4.98 -14.48
N LEU A 116 -11.32 3.64 -14.51
CA LEU A 116 -10.83 2.84 -13.39
C LEU A 116 -9.31 3.02 -13.21
N ALA A 117 -8.91 3.67 -12.13
CA ALA A 117 -7.54 4.04 -11.82
C ALA A 117 -6.85 3.12 -10.79
N LEU A 118 -7.61 2.42 -9.95
CA LEU A 118 -7.07 1.53 -8.92
C LEU A 118 -7.85 0.22 -8.82
N ILE A 119 -7.14 -0.91 -8.81
CA ILE A 119 -7.66 -2.21 -8.40
C ILE A 119 -7.02 -2.59 -7.07
N TYR A 120 -7.83 -2.71 -6.03
CA TYR A 120 -7.44 -3.19 -4.71
C TYR A 120 -7.89 -4.65 -4.53
N ILE A 121 -6.93 -5.54 -4.26
CA ILE A 121 -7.17 -6.95 -3.95
C ILE A 121 -7.02 -7.16 -2.44
N ASP A 122 -8.12 -7.43 -1.73
CA ASP A 122 -8.07 -7.92 -0.35
C ASP A 122 -7.90 -9.44 -0.35
N ALA A 123 -6.69 -9.90 -0.02
CA ALA A 123 -6.40 -11.32 0.04
C ALA A 123 -7.00 -11.97 1.29
N LYS A 124 -8.04 -12.79 1.10
CA LYS A 124 -8.64 -13.62 2.16
C LYS A 124 -7.79 -14.87 2.43
N LEU A 125 -6.72 -14.67 3.18
CA LEU A 125 -5.73 -15.69 3.48
C LEU A 125 -6.13 -16.57 4.67
N GLU A 126 -6.60 -17.78 4.36
CA GLU A 126 -6.93 -18.79 5.37
C GLU A 126 -5.68 -19.42 6.00
N LYS A 127 -5.78 -19.85 7.25
CA LYS A 127 -4.69 -20.52 7.99
C LYS A 127 -4.24 -21.86 7.39
N SER A 128 -5.07 -22.44 6.50
CA SER A 128 -4.79 -23.69 5.79
C SER A 128 -3.70 -23.53 4.73
N ILE A 129 -3.44 -22.31 4.28
CA ILE A 129 -2.41 -21.98 3.28
C ILE A 129 -1.03 -22.15 3.92
N ARG A 130 -0.23 -23.08 3.38
CA ARG A 130 1.10 -23.38 3.92
C ARG A 130 2.21 -22.44 3.45
N ASN A 131 2.00 -21.74 2.34
CA ASN A 131 3.01 -20.88 1.73
C ASN A 131 2.36 -19.58 1.21
N TYR A 132 2.27 -18.59 2.09
CA TYR A 132 1.69 -17.29 1.74
C TYR A 132 2.49 -16.57 0.66
N ALA A 133 3.82 -16.66 0.66
CA ALA A 133 4.66 -16.03 -0.36
C ALA A 133 4.34 -16.54 -1.77
N GLN A 134 4.19 -17.85 -1.93
CA GLN A 134 3.78 -18.40 -3.22
C GLN A 134 2.36 -17.94 -3.62
N ALA A 135 1.44 -17.79 -2.66
CA ALA A 135 0.11 -17.25 -2.94
C ALA A 135 0.19 -15.80 -3.45
N GLY A 136 1.05 -14.96 -2.86
CA GLY A 136 1.30 -13.59 -3.32
C GLY A 136 1.88 -13.52 -4.72
N ALA A 137 2.92 -14.33 -5.00
CA ALA A 137 3.51 -14.42 -6.33
C ALA A 137 2.48 -14.87 -7.40
N ASN A 138 1.60 -15.80 -7.06
CA ASN A 138 0.55 -16.27 -7.96
C ASN A 138 -0.49 -15.18 -8.29
N VAL A 139 -0.80 -14.27 -7.35
CA VAL A 139 -1.67 -13.11 -7.63
C VAL A 139 -1.00 -12.15 -8.60
N VAL A 140 0.28 -11.84 -8.41
CA VAL A 140 1.02 -10.96 -9.32
C VAL A 140 1.08 -11.56 -10.73
N ARG A 141 1.42 -12.84 -10.88
CA ARG A 141 1.39 -13.54 -12.18
C ARG A 141 0.03 -13.43 -12.85
N MET A 142 -1.04 -13.76 -12.11
CA MET A 142 -2.42 -13.69 -12.60
C MET A 142 -2.80 -12.29 -13.11
N ILE A 143 -2.46 -11.24 -12.37
CA ILE A 143 -2.77 -9.85 -12.75
C ILE A 143 -1.92 -9.38 -13.94
N ASN A 144 -0.62 -9.68 -13.93
CA ASN A 144 0.27 -9.36 -15.05
C ASN A 144 -0.23 -10.00 -16.35
N GLU A 145 -0.50 -11.31 -16.31
CA GLU A 145 -0.92 -12.09 -17.47
C GLU A 145 -2.30 -11.69 -17.98
N ASN A 146 -3.29 -11.53 -17.10
CA ASN A 146 -4.69 -11.43 -17.52
C ASN A 146 -5.27 -10.01 -17.48
N VAL A 147 -4.57 -9.05 -16.87
CA VAL A 147 -5.10 -7.67 -16.69
C VAL A 147 -4.15 -6.63 -17.26
N ILE A 148 -2.91 -6.55 -16.77
CA ILE A 148 -1.98 -5.49 -17.17
C ILE A 148 -1.49 -5.70 -18.60
N SER A 149 -1.07 -6.92 -18.96
CA SER A 149 -0.62 -7.22 -20.34
C SER A 149 -1.72 -6.99 -21.39
N ARG A 150 -2.99 -7.05 -20.96
CA ARG A 150 -4.18 -6.81 -21.79
C ARG A 150 -4.59 -5.33 -21.87
N GLY A 151 -3.78 -4.43 -21.31
CA GLY A 151 -3.87 -2.99 -21.54
C GLY A 151 -4.39 -2.17 -20.37
N TYR A 152 -4.65 -2.78 -19.20
CA TYR A 152 -5.02 -2.00 -18.01
C TYR A 152 -3.86 -1.10 -17.57
N ARG A 153 -4.14 0.19 -17.33
CA ARG A 153 -3.12 1.23 -17.05
C ARG A 153 -3.16 1.78 -15.62
N GLY A 154 -4.15 1.41 -14.81
CA GLY A 154 -4.26 1.85 -13.43
C GLY A 154 -3.32 1.13 -12.46
N GLN A 155 -3.37 1.50 -11.20
CA GLN A 155 -2.54 0.93 -10.14
C GLN A 155 -3.16 -0.34 -9.56
N ILE A 156 -2.33 -1.21 -9.00
CA ILE A 156 -2.73 -2.43 -8.29
C ILE A 156 -2.31 -2.28 -6.84
N LEU A 157 -3.26 -2.32 -5.92
CA LEU A 157 -3.03 -2.38 -4.48
C LEU A 157 -3.27 -3.82 -4.02
N LEU A 158 -2.29 -4.44 -3.38
CA LEU A 158 -2.41 -5.78 -2.80
C LEU A 158 -2.45 -5.67 -1.28
N GLY A 159 -3.54 -6.10 -0.68
CA GLY A 159 -3.73 -6.10 0.77
C GLY A 159 -3.67 -7.49 1.38
N CYS A 160 -3.25 -7.55 2.62
CA CYS A 160 -3.53 -8.69 3.49
C CYS A 160 -4.13 -8.22 4.81
N SER A 161 -4.94 -9.05 5.47
CA SER A 161 -5.69 -8.58 6.64
C SER A 161 -4.79 -8.30 7.85
N THR A 162 -3.70 -9.06 8.05
CA THR A 162 -2.83 -8.87 9.24
C THR A 162 -1.36 -9.13 8.90
N ILE A 163 -0.48 -8.58 9.73
CA ILE A 163 0.97 -8.72 9.71
C ILE A 163 1.43 -10.18 9.79
N SER A 164 0.64 -11.01 10.45
CA SER A 164 0.89 -12.45 10.51
C SER A 164 0.68 -13.17 9.17
N ARG A 165 0.28 -12.45 8.11
CA ARG A 165 0.24 -12.92 6.72
C ARG A 165 1.16 -12.12 5.80
N VAL A 166 2.09 -11.33 6.34
CA VAL A 166 2.96 -10.44 5.55
C VAL A 166 3.83 -11.18 4.52
N ASP A 167 4.10 -12.48 4.73
CA ASP A 167 4.80 -13.32 3.74
C ASP A 167 4.08 -13.35 2.38
N TYR A 168 2.75 -13.17 2.35
CA TYR A 168 2.00 -12.97 1.11
C TYR A 168 2.50 -11.75 0.34
N LEU A 169 2.64 -10.61 1.01
CA LEU A 169 3.15 -9.39 0.40
C LEU A 169 4.62 -9.56 -0.01
N ARG A 170 5.46 -10.25 0.77
CA ARG A 170 6.85 -10.56 0.39
C ARG A 170 6.95 -11.28 -0.95
N GLY A 171 6.14 -12.33 -1.12
CA GLY A 171 6.13 -13.09 -2.37
C GLY A 171 5.56 -12.30 -3.54
N ALA A 172 4.56 -11.45 -3.31
CA ALA A 172 4.06 -10.54 -4.33
C ALA A 172 5.10 -9.49 -4.75
N ILE A 173 5.80 -8.87 -3.79
CA ILE A 173 6.88 -7.91 -4.06
C ILE A 173 7.97 -8.57 -4.90
N GLN A 174 8.44 -9.74 -4.49
CA GLN A 174 9.50 -10.45 -5.22
C GLN A 174 9.07 -10.80 -6.65
N GLU A 175 7.83 -11.24 -6.87
CA GLU A 175 7.34 -11.51 -8.22
C GLU A 175 7.21 -10.23 -9.05
N ALA A 176 6.70 -9.15 -8.46
CA ALA A 176 6.51 -7.87 -9.16
C ALA A 176 7.84 -7.22 -9.55
N GLN A 177 8.85 -7.27 -8.68
CA GLN A 177 10.21 -6.77 -8.94
C GLN A 177 10.89 -7.48 -10.11
N ASN A 178 10.50 -8.72 -10.41
CA ASN A 178 10.99 -9.47 -11.56
C ASN A 178 10.16 -9.23 -12.85
N SER A 179 9.23 -8.27 -12.82
CA SER A 179 8.37 -7.93 -13.96
C SER A 179 8.60 -6.49 -14.44
N GLU A 180 8.24 -6.21 -15.69
CA GLU A 180 8.25 -4.84 -16.23
C GLU A 180 7.15 -3.93 -15.63
N TYR A 181 6.26 -4.49 -14.81
CA TYR A 181 5.12 -3.79 -14.21
C TYR A 181 5.35 -3.40 -12.75
N VAL A 182 6.59 -3.48 -12.24
CA VAL A 182 6.91 -3.22 -10.83
C VAL A 182 6.32 -1.89 -10.31
N ASP A 183 6.36 -0.82 -11.11
CA ASP A 183 5.85 0.51 -10.75
C ASP A 183 4.32 0.61 -10.67
N ARG A 184 3.62 -0.49 -10.94
CA ARG A 184 2.16 -0.57 -10.91
C ARG A 184 1.63 -1.12 -9.59
N TYR A 185 2.50 -1.71 -8.76
CA TYR A 185 2.11 -2.42 -7.55
C TYR A 185 2.37 -1.62 -6.28
N PHE A 186 1.36 -1.62 -5.41
CA PHE A 186 1.37 -1.05 -4.07
C PHE A 186 0.86 -2.09 -3.08
N TYR A 187 1.16 -1.92 -1.79
CA TYR A 187 0.91 -2.94 -0.77
C TYR A 187 0.33 -2.32 0.50
N THR A 188 -0.61 -3.02 1.15
CA THR A 188 -1.25 -2.56 2.39
C THR A 188 -1.56 -3.70 3.36
N ILE A 189 -1.80 -3.36 4.63
CA ILE A 189 -2.28 -4.27 5.66
C ILE A 189 -3.53 -3.65 6.31
N ASP A 190 -4.67 -4.33 6.22
CA ASP A 190 -6.01 -3.70 6.36
C ASP A 190 -6.74 -3.98 7.68
N SER A 191 -6.18 -4.76 8.63
CA SER A 191 -6.92 -5.14 9.85
C SER A 191 -6.06 -5.34 11.10
N GLU A 192 -5.09 -4.47 11.33
CA GLU A 192 -4.26 -4.51 12.56
C GLU A 192 -4.85 -3.72 13.75
N GLY A 193 -5.95 -3.00 13.53
CA GLY A 193 -6.58 -2.17 14.56
C GLY A 193 -5.58 -1.20 15.18
N ASP A 194 -5.51 -1.17 16.51
CA ASP A 194 -4.57 -0.32 17.27
C ASP A 194 -3.09 -0.72 17.11
N ASN A 195 -2.77 -1.83 16.43
CA ASN A 195 -1.38 -2.25 16.14
C ASN A 195 -0.84 -1.66 14.82
N ALA A 196 -1.44 -0.60 14.29
CA ALA A 196 -0.98 0.10 13.09
C ALA A 196 0.52 0.50 13.16
N GLU A 197 1.06 0.80 14.33
CA GLU A 197 2.49 1.07 14.51
C GLU A 197 3.39 -0.16 14.26
N LYS A 198 2.89 -1.40 14.47
CA LYS A 198 3.66 -2.62 14.14
C LYS A 198 3.63 -2.94 12.64
N VAL A 199 2.55 -2.57 11.95
CA VAL A 199 2.45 -2.61 10.47
C VAL A 199 3.55 -1.76 9.85
N TRP A 200 3.81 -0.60 10.44
CA TRP A 200 4.88 0.30 10.02
C TRP A 200 6.26 -0.37 10.11
N ASP A 201 6.59 -0.99 11.24
CA ASP A 201 7.89 -1.66 11.46
C ASP A 201 8.11 -2.89 10.56
N ASN A 202 7.07 -3.67 10.26
CA ASN A 202 7.20 -4.78 9.30
C ASN A 202 7.17 -4.30 7.85
N SER A 203 6.42 -3.25 7.51
CA SER A 203 6.47 -2.64 6.18
C SER A 203 7.89 -2.11 5.87
N LEU A 204 8.59 -1.60 6.87
CA LEU A 204 10.00 -1.23 6.79
C LEU A 204 10.93 -2.46 6.58
N GLN A 205 10.64 -3.60 7.21
CA GLN A 205 11.38 -4.86 6.98
C GLN A 205 11.10 -5.53 5.63
N LEU A 206 10.02 -5.17 4.93
CA LEU A 206 9.67 -5.72 3.62
C LEU A 206 10.48 -5.13 2.46
N SER A 207 11.32 -4.11 2.70
CA SER A 207 11.96 -3.35 1.61
C SER A 207 10.95 -2.90 0.53
N THR A 208 9.72 -2.58 0.93
CA THR A 208 8.72 -2.00 0.02
C THR A 208 9.08 -0.58 -0.44
N ILE A 209 10.18 0.00 0.04
CA ILE A 209 10.69 1.31 -0.37
C ILE A 209 11.79 1.13 -1.42
N THR A 210 11.42 0.57 -2.56
CA THR A 210 11.76 1.24 -3.84
C THR A 210 10.54 2.06 -4.22
N LEU A 211 10.26 3.10 -3.44
CA LEU A 211 9.17 4.03 -3.66
C LEU A 211 9.75 5.41 -3.93
N PRO A 212 10.02 5.79 -5.19
CA PRO A 212 9.56 7.09 -5.59
C PRO A 212 8.03 7.02 -5.62
N ARG A 213 7.36 7.47 -4.53
CA ARG A 213 5.94 7.86 -4.46
C ARG A 213 4.85 6.79 -4.25
N ALA A 214 4.88 6.02 -3.15
CA ALA A 214 3.62 5.46 -2.63
C ALA A 214 3.46 5.72 -1.15
N ALA A 215 2.33 6.31 -0.80
CA ALA A 215 1.88 6.38 0.57
C ALA A 215 1.51 4.96 1.03
N VAL A 216 2.15 4.50 2.09
CA VAL A 216 1.52 3.53 2.99
C VAL A 216 0.42 4.32 3.72
N GLU A 217 -0.77 4.37 3.14
CA GLU A 217 -1.94 4.92 3.83
C GLU A 217 -2.55 3.80 4.67
N VAL A 218 -2.44 3.93 5.99
CA VAL A 218 -3.19 3.09 6.94
C VAL A 218 -4.66 3.51 6.85
N ILE A 219 -5.44 2.82 6.03
CA ILE A 219 -6.89 3.01 5.99
C ILE A 219 -7.47 2.35 7.25
N GLY A 220 -7.58 3.13 8.33
CA GLY A 220 -8.31 2.73 9.52
C GLY A 220 -9.82 2.71 9.25
N ARG A 221 -10.52 1.67 9.73
CA ARG A 221 -11.98 1.48 9.61
C ARG A 221 -12.85 2.66 10.07
N ASP A 222 -12.29 3.63 10.79
CA ASP A 222 -13.05 4.75 11.38
C ASP A 222 -13.22 5.98 10.46
N ASN A 223 -12.67 5.96 9.24
CA ASN A 223 -12.68 7.13 8.33
C ASN A 223 -13.61 7.01 7.12
N ILE A 224 -14.45 5.97 7.03
CA ILE A 224 -15.45 5.84 5.96
C ILE A 224 -16.81 6.25 6.49
N PRO A 225 -17.30 7.49 6.26
CA PRO A 225 -18.67 7.83 6.59
C PRO A 225 -19.64 7.03 5.69
N PRO A 226 -20.86 6.73 6.16
CA PRO A 226 -21.86 6.07 5.35
C PRO A 226 -22.19 6.89 4.07
N PRO A 227 -22.67 6.23 3.01
CA PRO A 227 -22.89 6.86 1.71
C PRO A 227 -23.83 8.09 1.83
N GLY A 228 -23.39 9.25 1.33
CA GLY A 228 -24.23 10.45 1.18
C GLY A 228 -23.78 11.74 1.89
N LEU A 229 -22.66 11.73 2.62
CA LEU A 229 -22.10 12.94 3.22
C LEU A 229 -20.80 13.35 2.52
N ALA A 230 -20.88 14.37 1.67
CA ALA A 230 -19.71 15.01 1.09
C ALA A 230 -18.87 15.68 2.19
N PHE A 231 -17.56 15.44 2.19
CA PHE A 231 -16.62 16.16 3.07
C PHE A 231 -16.73 17.67 2.83
N PRO A 232 -16.82 18.51 3.88
CA PRO A 232 -16.24 19.84 3.80
C PRO A 232 -14.72 19.69 3.79
N PRO A 233 -14.00 20.24 2.79
CA PRO A 233 -12.55 20.09 2.69
C PRO A 233 -11.88 20.71 3.93
N LYS A 234 -11.15 19.89 4.71
CA LYS A 234 -10.17 20.41 5.66
C LYS A 234 -8.92 20.81 4.89
N SER A 235 -8.46 22.03 5.11
CA SER A 235 -7.17 22.52 4.61
C SER A 235 -6.04 21.66 5.16
N PHE A 236 -5.21 21.12 4.27
CA PHE A 236 -3.98 20.41 4.61
C PHE A 236 -2.95 21.38 5.18
N ASP A 237 -2.48 21.10 6.40
CA ASP A 237 -1.33 21.77 7.00
C ASP A 237 -0.06 20.99 6.63
N ALA A 238 0.79 21.58 5.80
CA ALA A 238 1.98 20.97 5.18
C ALA A 238 3.16 20.75 6.15
N SER A 239 2.88 20.68 7.45
CA SER A 239 3.87 20.72 8.53
C SER A 239 4.03 19.40 9.30
N LEU A 240 3.33 18.31 8.92
CA LEU A 240 3.39 17.04 9.65
C LEU A 240 4.53 16.10 9.18
N LEU A 241 5.76 16.43 9.54
CA LEU A 241 6.77 15.59 10.21
C LEU A 241 7.08 14.12 9.80
N ALA A 242 6.53 13.55 8.73
CA ALA A 242 6.73 12.12 8.40
C ALA A 242 7.80 11.84 7.32
N LEU A 243 8.27 12.84 6.56
CA LEU A 243 9.24 12.57 5.49
C LEU A 243 10.68 12.33 6.01
N ASN A 244 11.08 12.98 7.10
CA ASN A 244 12.44 12.85 7.63
C ASN A 244 12.63 11.56 8.45
N SER A 245 11.60 11.11 9.17
CA SER A 245 11.65 9.85 9.93
C SER A 245 11.67 8.62 9.03
N PHE A 246 11.33 8.74 7.74
CA PHE A 246 11.35 7.65 6.75
C PHE A 246 12.77 7.24 6.32
N PHE A 247 13.75 8.16 6.36
CA PHE A 247 15.13 7.92 5.90
C PHE A 247 16.12 7.59 7.03
N GLU A 248 15.67 7.63 8.28
CA GLU A 248 16.52 7.42 9.44
C GLU A 248 16.39 5.99 9.97
N CYS A 249 17.53 5.31 10.10
CA CYS A 249 17.64 4.08 10.87
C CYS A 249 17.52 4.38 12.37
N ASP A 250 17.20 3.37 13.18
CA ASP A 250 17.05 3.55 14.63
C ASP A 250 17.66 2.41 15.44
N CYS A 251 18.07 2.73 16.68
CA CYS A 251 18.75 1.82 17.58
C CYS A 251 18.23 1.95 19.01
N SER A 252 18.05 0.82 19.69
CA SER A 252 17.67 0.76 21.11
C SER A 252 18.77 0.16 21.96
N TYR A 253 18.76 0.50 23.25
CA TYR A 253 19.68 -0.05 24.22
C TYR A 253 19.16 -1.38 24.76
N PHE A 254 19.99 -2.42 24.74
CA PHE A 254 19.66 -3.73 25.28
C PHE A 254 20.49 -4.03 26.52
N TYR A 255 19.80 -4.38 27.62
CA TYR A 255 20.40 -4.60 28.92
C TYR A 255 20.81 -6.07 29.15
N ARG A 256 21.95 -6.26 29.81
CA ARG A 256 22.43 -7.54 30.34
C ARG A 256 22.98 -7.36 31.77
N ILE A 257 23.07 -8.46 32.52
CA ILE A 257 23.47 -8.45 33.94
C ILE A 257 24.88 -7.82 34.15
N SER A 258 25.77 -7.92 33.16
CA SER A 258 27.14 -7.40 33.21
C SER A 258 27.37 -6.13 32.37
N GLY A 259 26.31 -5.47 31.88
CA GLY A 259 26.40 -4.29 31.02
C GLY A 259 25.35 -4.30 29.90
N GLY A 260 25.42 -3.39 28.94
CA GLY A 260 24.53 -3.40 27.78
C GLY A 260 25.10 -2.55 26.65
N GLY A 261 24.36 -2.46 25.56
CA GLY A 261 24.81 -1.69 24.39
C GLY A 261 23.70 -1.49 23.38
N CYS A 262 24.03 -0.78 22.30
CA CYS A 262 23.07 -0.50 21.25
C CYS A 262 22.92 -1.67 20.27
N ALA A 263 21.70 -1.84 19.77
CA ALA A 263 21.41 -2.67 18.62
C ALA A 263 20.39 -1.96 17.72
N VAL A 264 20.51 -2.20 16.41
CA VAL A 264 19.61 -1.64 15.40
C VAL A 264 18.23 -2.25 15.61
N THR A 265 17.23 -1.39 15.76
CA THR A 265 15.82 -1.77 15.82
C THR A 265 15.10 -1.44 14.53
N LYS A 266 15.64 -0.51 13.74
CA LYS A 266 15.16 -0.15 12.40
C LYS A 266 16.35 -0.04 11.44
N SER A 267 16.36 -0.86 10.39
CA SER A 267 17.43 -0.91 9.39
C SER A 267 17.58 0.44 8.66
N ALA A 268 18.78 0.66 8.10
CA ALA A 268 19.02 1.78 7.20
C ALA A 268 18.28 1.57 5.85
N PRO A 269 17.98 2.66 5.12
CA PRO A 269 17.48 2.55 3.75
C PRO A 269 18.52 1.90 2.82
N PRO A 270 18.12 1.40 1.64
CA PRO A 270 19.05 0.84 0.65
C PRO A 270 20.22 1.79 0.34
N ASP A 271 21.37 1.18 0.09
CA ASP A 271 22.65 1.84 -0.19
C ASP A 271 23.19 2.69 0.99
N HIS A 272 22.68 2.47 2.19
CA HIS A 272 23.13 3.11 3.43
C HIS A 272 23.31 2.09 4.56
N ALA A 273 24.04 2.50 5.59
CA ALA A 273 24.26 1.72 6.80
C ALA A 273 23.75 2.46 8.04
N CYS A 274 23.49 1.71 9.11
CA CYS A 274 23.00 2.30 10.36
C CYS A 274 24.10 2.44 11.40
N ARG A 275 24.34 3.67 11.84
CA ARG A 275 25.30 3.97 12.91
C ARG A 275 24.60 4.16 14.24
N CYS A 276 24.57 3.10 15.05
CA CYS A 276 24.10 3.21 16.42
C CYS A 276 25.06 4.00 17.30
N THR A 277 24.54 4.91 18.12
CA THR A 277 25.34 5.67 19.10
C THR A 277 24.67 5.63 20.46
N TYR A 278 25.42 5.26 21.50
CA TYR A 278 24.96 5.37 22.88
C TYR A 278 24.80 6.85 23.27
N LYS A 279 23.61 7.23 23.73
CA LYS A 279 23.25 8.61 24.07
C LYS A 279 23.29 8.89 25.58
N GLY A 280 23.62 7.90 26.41
CA GLY A 280 23.57 8.02 27.88
C GLY A 280 22.24 7.49 28.45
N PHE A 281 22.16 7.35 29.77
CA PHE A 281 20.95 6.87 30.48
C PHE A 281 20.33 5.58 29.89
N TRP A 282 21.14 4.62 29.46
CA TRP A 282 20.65 3.38 28.84
C TRP A 282 19.79 3.66 27.60
N THR A 283 20.13 4.70 26.83
CA THR A 283 19.47 5.05 25.56
C THR A 283 20.45 5.01 24.40
N CYS A 284 19.93 4.64 23.24
CA CYS A 284 20.64 4.63 21.98
C CYS A 284 19.87 5.45 20.96
N GLY A 285 20.54 5.88 19.90
CA GLY A 285 19.88 6.42 18.71
C GLY A 285 20.61 5.96 17.46
N GLY A 286 19.85 5.76 16.39
CA GLY A 286 20.39 5.47 15.06
C GLY A 286 20.71 6.74 14.28
N GLN A 287 21.70 6.64 13.39
CA GLN A 287 21.97 7.64 12.37
C GLN A 287 22.23 6.91 11.05
N THR A 288 21.47 7.23 10.01
CA THR A 288 21.75 6.74 8.65
C THR A 288 23.04 7.37 8.15
N THR A 289 23.96 6.54 7.66
CA THR A 289 25.26 6.95 7.11
C THR A 289 25.52 6.23 5.79
N GLU A 290 26.43 6.76 4.97
CA GLU A 290 26.96 6.01 3.83
C GLU A 290 27.63 4.72 4.30
N CYS A 291 27.50 3.66 3.50
CA CYS A 291 28.15 2.39 3.77
C CYS A 291 29.67 2.53 3.68
N SER A 292 30.39 1.82 4.54
CA SER A 292 31.84 1.70 4.43
C SER A 292 32.29 0.91 3.18
N ASP A 293 31.44 -0.01 2.69
CA ASP A 293 31.57 -0.67 1.39
C ASP A 293 30.21 -0.69 0.68
N THR A 294 30.12 -0.01 -0.46
CA THR A 294 28.90 0.09 -1.27
C THR A 294 28.57 -1.19 -2.05
N ASN A 295 29.51 -2.13 -2.14
CA ASN A 295 29.28 -3.43 -2.75
C ASN A 295 28.84 -4.50 -1.77
N ASP A 296 28.85 -4.19 -0.46
CA ASP A 296 28.41 -5.12 0.57
C ASP A 296 26.93 -5.46 0.38
N ARG A 297 26.58 -6.75 0.55
CA ARG A 297 25.18 -7.21 0.49
C ARG A 297 24.31 -6.44 1.48
N LEU A 298 24.85 -6.13 2.66
CA LEU A 298 24.17 -5.40 3.73
C LEU A 298 24.15 -3.89 3.49
N CYS A 299 24.88 -3.38 2.51
CA CYS A 299 24.70 -2.01 2.04
C CYS A 299 23.51 -1.94 1.07
N ARG A 300 23.45 -2.86 0.11
CA ARG A 300 22.38 -2.91 -0.90
C ARG A 300 21.04 -3.36 -0.30
N LEU A 301 21.10 -4.26 0.67
CA LEU A 301 19.97 -4.83 1.42
C LEU A 301 20.28 -4.82 2.92
N PRO A 302 20.20 -3.65 3.58
CA PRO A 302 20.44 -3.54 5.01
C PRO A 302 19.38 -4.29 5.82
N ASP A 303 19.83 -4.99 6.86
CA ASP A 303 18.97 -5.63 7.84
C ASP A 303 19.28 -5.08 9.25
N VAL A 304 18.72 -5.71 10.29
CA VAL A 304 18.94 -5.32 11.69
C VAL A 304 20.03 -6.17 12.35
N SER A 305 20.87 -6.85 11.58
CA SER A 305 21.93 -7.71 12.11
C SER A 305 23.07 -6.93 12.76
N LYS A 306 23.90 -7.65 13.53
CA LYS A 306 25.12 -7.08 14.09
C LYS A 306 26.06 -6.62 12.98
N GLU A 307 26.12 -7.37 11.90
CA GLU A 307 26.95 -7.10 10.72
C GLU A 307 26.51 -5.80 10.03
N ALA A 308 25.21 -5.54 9.92
CA ALA A 308 24.69 -4.29 9.36
C ALA A 308 24.99 -3.08 10.26
N CYS A 309 24.94 -3.24 11.58
CA CYS A 309 25.36 -2.21 12.53
C CYS A 309 26.87 -1.90 12.42
N LEU A 310 27.70 -2.95 12.25
CA LEU A 310 29.14 -2.81 12.09
C LEU A 310 29.50 -2.13 10.77
N LEU A 311 28.76 -2.40 9.69
CA LEU A 311 28.92 -1.75 8.38
C LEU A 311 28.77 -0.22 8.49
N GLY A 312 27.89 0.25 9.37
CA GLY A 312 27.67 1.67 9.67
C GLY A 312 28.61 2.27 10.70
N GLY A 313 29.54 1.50 11.28
CA GLY A 313 30.51 1.98 12.26
C GLY A 313 29.88 2.43 13.59
N GLY A 314 28.79 1.77 14.02
CA GLY A 314 28.08 2.06 15.26
C GLY A 314 28.57 1.29 16.49
N ASP A 315 28.00 1.61 17.66
CA ASP A 315 28.03 0.75 18.84
C ASP A 315 27.07 -0.42 18.64
N CYS A 316 27.59 -1.64 18.56
CA CYS A 316 26.82 -2.86 18.33
C CYS A 316 26.92 -3.83 19.52
N SER A 317 27.15 -3.31 20.72
CA SER A 317 27.37 -4.12 21.94
C SER A 317 26.06 -4.70 22.51
N GLY A 318 24.91 -4.32 21.95
CA GLY A 318 23.59 -4.87 22.27
C GLY A 318 23.26 -6.21 21.58
N TYR A 319 24.12 -6.69 20.67
CA TYR A 319 23.99 -7.99 20.02
C TYR A 319 24.79 -9.06 20.78
N PHE A 320 24.11 -9.83 21.61
CA PHE A 320 24.67 -10.85 22.52
C PHE A 320 24.19 -12.27 22.25
#